data_AF-A0A202BGR3-F1
#
_entry.id   AF-A0A202BGR3-F1
#
_cell.length_a   1.000
_cell.length_b   1.000
_cell.length_c   1.000
_cell.angle_alpha   90.00
_cell.angle_beta   90.00
_cell.angle_gamma   90.00
#
_symmetry.space_group_name_H-M   'P 1'
#
loop_
_entity.id
_entity.type
_entity.pdbx_description
1 polymer ?
#
loop_
_entity_poly.entity_id
_entity_poly.type
_entity_poly.pdbx_seq_one_letter_code
_entity_poly.pdbx_strand_id
1 'polypeptide(L)'
;RDNGGRGAGDYNDELRFGADIKDTDIQVLRSGNDMVFRHVNGQDSVTVKDWFVDRNYWVEQITFASGVKWTADQLMKQGVPLVGSELGDTLRGGNVDDWMQGNGGNDSLYGGNGNDLIEGGAGDDGLFGEDGNDTLRGGIGNDTLNGGNGNDTYRFGRGDGADLVQDSGGQDALEFDKGIDASQLWFRKQNNSLEVSVIGGGDKVVVDNWFGNAANQLETIRSGDGKALAASQVQALVTAMAAFNPPAAGQMTLPADYQAALQPVMASSWK
;
A
#
# COMPACT_ATOMS: atom_id res chain seq x y z
N ARG A 1 -34.11 19.80 -4.71
CA ARG A 1 -34.11 19.49 -6.15
C ARG A 1 -33.93 20.79 -6.89
N ASP A 2 -32.69 21.11 -7.27
CA ASP A 2 -32.41 22.05 -8.34
C ASP A 2 -31.44 21.34 -9.29
N ASN A 3 -31.76 21.42 -10.57
CA ASN A 3 -31.23 20.60 -11.65
C ASN A 3 -30.54 21.58 -12.60
N GLY A 4 -29.29 21.91 -12.30
CA GLY A 4 -28.46 22.79 -13.12
C GLY A 4 -27.05 22.26 -13.11
N GLY A 5 -26.54 21.83 -14.27
CA GLY A 5 -25.18 21.37 -14.42
C GLY A 5 -24.20 22.42 -13.88
N ARG A 6 -23.40 22.04 -12.88
CA ARG A 6 -22.34 22.87 -12.31
C ARG A 6 -21.04 22.13 -12.54
N GLY A 7 -20.20 22.69 -13.40
CA GLY A 7 -18.86 22.18 -13.67
C GLY A 7 -17.98 22.33 -12.43
N ALA A 8 -16.99 21.45 -12.32
CA ALA A 8 -15.95 21.51 -11.30
C ALA A 8 -15.24 22.88 -11.34
N GLY A 9 -15.54 23.75 -10.38
CA GLY A 9 -14.94 25.10 -10.32
C GLY A 9 -15.65 26.14 -9.44
N ASP A 10 -16.87 25.90 -8.96
CA ASP A 10 -17.69 26.92 -8.27
C ASP A 10 -17.96 26.66 -6.77
N TYR A 11 -17.35 25.64 -6.17
CA TYR A 11 -17.45 25.42 -4.72
C TYR A 11 -16.35 26.23 -4.02
N ASN A 12 -16.76 27.15 -3.16
CA ASN A 12 -15.89 28.05 -2.36
C ASN A 12 -16.35 27.99 -0.89
N ASP A 13 -16.73 26.80 -0.44
CA ASP A 13 -17.20 26.62 0.91
C ASP A 13 -16.06 26.92 1.89
N GLU A 14 -16.38 27.71 2.92
CA GLU A 14 -15.43 28.16 3.93
C GLU A 14 -15.91 27.76 5.32
N LEU A 15 -15.09 26.99 6.03
CA LEU A 15 -15.19 26.85 7.48
C LEU A 15 -14.30 27.90 8.12
N ARG A 16 -14.89 28.82 8.90
CA ARG A 16 -14.15 29.90 9.58
C ARG A 16 -14.17 29.71 11.09
N PHE A 17 -13.00 29.54 11.68
CA PHE A 17 -12.84 29.55 13.13
C PHE A 17 -12.80 30.98 13.68
N GLY A 18 -13.41 31.17 14.85
CA GLY A 18 -13.46 32.45 15.55
C GLY A 18 -12.10 32.92 16.08
N ALA A 19 -12.03 34.17 16.54
CA ALA A 19 -10.77 34.82 16.95
C ALA A 19 -10.02 34.13 18.10
N ASP A 20 -10.74 33.41 18.95
CA ASP A 20 -10.19 32.72 20.12
C ASP A 20 -9.65 31.31 19.80
N ILE A 21 -9.76 30.85 18.55
CA ILE A 21 -9.33 29.52 18.10
C ILE A 21 -8.18 29.67 17.10
N LYS A 22 -7.00 29.16 17.46
CA LYS A 22 -5.81 29.16 16.59
C LYS A 22 -5.76 27.87 15.79
N ASP A 23 -5.01 27.91 14.69
CA ASP A 23 -4.69 26.73 13.88
C ASP A 23 -3.97 25.64 14.69
N THR A 24 -3.11 26.05 15.62
CA THR A 24 -2.42 25.15 16.56
C THR A 24 -3.33 24.54 17.63
N ASP A 25 -4.56 25.04 17.79
CA ASP A 25 -5.54 24.48 18.72
C ASP A 25 -6.37 23.35 18.08
N ILE A 26 -6.25 23.12 16.77
CA ILE A 26 -7.07 22.17 16.01
C ILE A 26 -6.25 20.96 15.56
N GLN A 27 -6.75 19.77 15.91
CA GLN A 27 -6.31 18.49 15.38
C GLN A 27 -7.28 18.03 14.28
N VAL A 28 -6.74 17.52 13.17
CA VAL A 28 -7.53 16.95 12.08
C VAL A 28 -7.55 15.43 12.27
N LEU A 29 -8.75 14.87 12.32
CA LEU A 29 -9.00 13.44 12.54
C LEU A 29 -10.01 12.94 11.50
N ARG A 30 -9.98 11.64 11.24
CA ARG A 30 -10.99 10.94 10.44
C ARG A 30 -11.90 10.15 11.36
N SER A 31 -13.20 10.15 11.06
CA SER A 31 -14.19 9.33 11.74
C SER A 31 -15.10 8.70 10.70
N GLY A 32 -14.81 7.46 10.31
CA GLY A 32 -15.44 6.84 9.14
C GLY A 32 -15.16 7.68 7.90
N ASN A 33 -16.20 8.18 7.24
CA ASN A 33 -16.06 9.03 6.06
C ASN A 33 -16.00 10.53 6.36
N ASP A 34 -16.04 10.91 7.63
CA ASP A 34 -16.10 12.31 8.03
C ASP A 34 -14.71 12.87 8.36
N MET A 35 -14.50 14.15 8.04
CA MET A 35 -13.36 14.91 8.54
C MET A 35 -13.77 15.64 9.82
N VAL A 36 -12.98 15.47 10.87
CA VAL A 36 -13.23 16.05 12.20
C VAL A 36 -12.11 17.02 12.55
N PHE A 37 -12.46 18.29 12.71
CA PHE A 37 -11.59 19.31 13.28
C PHE A 37 -11.86 19.39 14.77
N ARG A 38 -11.03 18.71 15.56
CA ARG A 38 -11.18 18.62 17.02
C ARG A 38 -10.28 19.62 17.72
N HIS A 39 -10.83 20.38 18.67
CA HIS A 39 -10.02 21.24 19.51
C HIS A 39 -9.20 20.39 20.49
N VAL A 40 -7.97 20.81 20.79
CA VAL A 40 -7.08 20.17 21.77
C VAL A 40 -7.61 20.16 23.21
N ASN A 41 -8.77 20.78 23.47
CA ASN A 41 -9.45 20.73 24.77
C ASN A 41 -10.22 19.40 24.96
N GLY A 42 -10.34 18.61 23.89
CA GLY A 42 -10.95 17.29 23.88
C GLY A 42 -12.48 17.28 23.87
N GLN A 43 -13.14 18.44 23.97
CA GLN A 43 -14.60 18.56 24.05
C GLN A 43 -15.23 19.10 22.76
N ASP A 44 -14.58 20.10 22.15
CA ASP A 44 -15.15 20.78 20.99
C ASP A 44 -14.65 20.16 19.68
N SER A 45 -15.56 20.05 18.72
CA SER A 45 -15.23 19.62 17.37
C SER A 45 -16.21 20.16 16.35
N VAL A 46 -15.73 20.37 15.13
CA VAL A 46 -16.55 20.52 13.93
C VAL A 46 -16.35 19.30 13.05
N THR A 47 -17.44 18.74 12.53
CA THR A 47 -17.40 17.59 11.64
C THR A 47 -17.93 17.99 10.28
N VAL A 48 -17.15 17.75 9.23
CA VAL A 48 -17.59 17.83 7.85
C VAL A 48 -17.92 16.41 7.39
N LYS A 49 -19.19 16.21 7.07
CA LYS A 49 -19.73 14.90 6.72
C LYS A 49 -19.27 14.46 5.34
N ASP A 50 -19.02 13.15 5.21
CA ASP A 50 -18.75 12.48 3.94
C ASP A 50 -17.54 13.03 3.16
N TRP A 51 -16.63 13.72 3.86
CA TRP A 51 -15.41 14.30 3.28
C TRP A 51 -14.61 13.28 2.46
N PHE A 52 -14.48 12.06 2.96
CA PHE A 52 -13.71 11.00 2.32
C PHE A 52 -14.55 10.17 1.33
N VAL A 53 -15.85 10.46 1.15
CA VAL A 53 -16.65 9.76 0.13
C VAL A 53 -16.30 10.27 -1.26
N ASP A 54 -16.25 11.60 -1.44
CA ASP A 54 -16.06 12.24 -2.74
C ASP A 54 -15.67 13.71 -2.56
N ARG A 55 -14.94 14.28 -3.52
CA ARG A 55 -14.55 15.70 -3.50
C ARG A 55 -15.73 16.67 -3.48
N ASN A 56 -16.92 16.23 -3.91
CA ASN A 56 -18.13 17.03 -3.85
C ASN A 56 -18.61 17.36 -2.42
N TYR A 57 -18.06 16.71 -1.39
CA TYR A 57 -18.39 16.97 0.02
C TYR A 57 -17.34 17.83 0.74
N TRP A 58 -16.30 18.27 0.03
CA TRP A 58 -15.23 19.05 0.64
C TRP A 58 -15.69 20.45 0.99
N VAL A 59 -15.06 21.00 2.03
CA VAL A 59 -15.02 22.45 2.27
C VAL A 59 -13.67 22.93 1.76
N GLU A 60 -13.66 23.76 0.72
CA GLU A 60 -12.42 24.09 0.01
C GLU A 60 -11.40 24.83 0.87
N GLN A 61 -11.85 25.60 1.85
CA GLN A 61 -10.98 26.41 2.70
C GLN A 61 -11.40 26.41 4.17
N ILE A 62 -10.43 26.13 5.05
CA ILE A 62 -10.56 26.29 6.49
C ILE A 62 -9.74 27.52 6.87
N THR A 63 -10.37 28.52 7.50
CA THR A 63 -9.75 29.82 7.75
C THR A 63 -9.76 30.17 9.23
N PHE A 64 -8.62 30.66 9.71
CA PHE A 64 -8.44 31.14 11.06
C PHE A 64 -8.38 32.67 11.10
N ALA A 65 -8.74 33.27 12.23
CA ALA A 65 -8.71 34.73 12.40
C ALA A 65 -7.30 35.33 12.24
N SER A 66 -6.24 34.53 12.45
CA SER A 66 -4.84 34.91 12.19
C SER A 66 -4.54 35.14 10.71
N GLY A 67 -5.42 34.72 9.80
CA GLY A 67 -5.20 34.71 8.35
C GLY A 67 -4.60 33.40 7.84
N VAL A 68 -4.28 32.44 8.73
CA VAL A 68 -3.90 31.07 8.33
C VAL A 68 -5.08 30.42 7.60
N LYS A 69 -4.75 29.68 6.54
CA LYS A 69 -5.70 28.94 5.71
C LYS A 69 -5.19 27.54 5.46
N TRP A 70 -6.05 26.55 5.60
CA TRP A 70 -5.83 25.19 5.12
C TRP A 70 -6.75 24.94 3.94
N THR A 71 -6.22 24.45 2.83
CA THR A 71 -7.04 24.02 1.69
C THR A 71 -7.39 22.54 1.82
N ALA A 72 -8.48 22.12 1.20
CA ALA A 72 -8.86 20.70 1.17
C ALA A 72 -7.71 19.80 0.66
N ASP A 73 -7.05 20.20 -0.43
CA ASP A 73 -5.86 19.50 -0.96
C ASP A 73 -4.71 19.39 0.05
N GLN A 74 -4.49 20.42 0.86
CA GLN A 74 -3.44 20.38 1.90
C GLN A 74 -3.81 19.40 3.00
N LEU A 75 -5.09 19.36 3.40
CA LEU A 75 -5.60 18.46 4.43
C LEU A 75 -5.52 17.00 3.97
N MET A 76 -5.88 16.71 2.72
CA MET A 76 -5.75 15.35 2.16
C MET A 76 -4.28 14.91 2.12
N LYS A 77 -3.36 15.82 1.79
CA LYS A 77 -1.91 15.54 1.82
C LYS A 77 -1.32 15.39 3.22
N GLN A 78 -2.00 15.86 4.27
CA GLN A 78 -1.53 15.65 5.64
C GLN A 78 -1.66 14.18 6.08
N GLY A 79 -2.47 13.38 5.38
CA GLY A 79 -2.60 11.95 5.63
C GLY A 79 -3.34 11.68 6.94
N VAL A 80 -4.67 11.60 6.88
CA VAL A 80 -5.52 11.31 8.04
C VAL A 80 -6.07 9.89 7.89
N PRO A 81 -5.48 8.88 8.56
CA PRO A 81 -5.80 7.50 8.26
C PRO A 81 -7.21 7.10 8.72
N LEU A 82 -7.83 6.20 7.98
CA LEU A 82 -8.93 5.36 8.45
C LEU A 82 -8.35 4.20 9.23
N VAL A 83 -8.55 4.22 10.54
CA VAL A 83 -7.85 3.31 11.48
C VAL A 83 -8.84 2.28 12.03
N GLY A 84 -8.48 1.01 11.91
CA GLY A 84 -9.13 -0.14 12.53
C GLY A 84 -8.78 -0.30 14.00
N SER A 85 -9.26 -1.39 14.59
CA SER A 85 -9.05 -1.77 15.98
C SER A 85 -7.98 -2.87 16.09
N GLU A 86 -7.85 -3.48 17.26
CA GLU A 86 -6.97 -4.65 17.45
C GLU A 86 -7.72 -5.97 17.19
N LEU A 87 -8.89 -5.90 16.55
CA LEU A 87 -9.76 -7.02 16.19
C LEU A 87 -10.01 -6.98 14.70
N GLY A 88 -10.45 -8.10 14.13
CA GLY A 88 -10.80 -8.16 12.71
C GLY A 88 -11.89 -7.15 12.33
N ASP A 89 -11.54 -6.26 11.41
CA ASP A 89 -12.33 -5.13 10.95
C ASP A 89 -12.67 -5.23 9.46
N THR A 90 -13.66 -4.45 9.04
CA THR A 90 -13.93 -4.19 7.63
C THR A 90 -13.93 -2.70 7.41
N LEU A 91 -12.90 -2.21 6.70
CA LEU A 91 -12.70 -0.80 6.42
C LEU A 91 -12.91 -0.54 4.93
N ARG A 92 -13.51 0.59 4.60
CA ARG A 92 -13.77 1.00 3.21
C ARG A 92 -13.41 2.47 3.04
N GLY A 93 -12.57 2.77 2.06
CA GLY A 93 -12.37 4.11 1.55
C GLY A 93 -13.49 4.55 0.61
N GLY A 94 -13.28 5.67 -0.07
CA GLY A 94 -14.24 6.34 -0.93
C GLY A 94 -13.71 6.60 -2.33
N ASN A 95 -13.99 7.77 -2.90
CA ASN A 95 -13.59 8.14 -4.26
C ASN A 95 -12.39 9.13 -4.26
N VAL A 96 -11.59 9.11 -3.21
CA VAL A 96 -10.44 9.99 -3.02
C VAL A 96 -9.27 9.17 -2.49
N ASP A 97 -8.05 9.65 -2.69
CA ASP A 97 -6.86 9.04 -2.10
C ASP A 97 -7.04 8.85 -0.58
N ASP A 98 -7.02 7.60 -0.14
CA ASP A 98 -7.23 7.19 1.24
C ASP A 98 -5.95 6.61 1.85
N TRP A 99 -5.76 6.85 3.14
CA TRP A 99 -4.78 6.12 3.94
C TRP A 99 -5.55 5.25 4.92
N MET A 100 -5.30 3.95 4.92
CA MET A 100 -5.98 2.95 5.73
C MET A 100 -4.99 2.15 6.56
N GLN A 101 -5.34 1.88 7.81
CA GLN A 101 -4.55 1.08 8.75
C GLN A 101 -5.46 0.10 9.49
N GLY A 102 -5.28 -1.21 9.30
CA GLY A 102 -6.05 -2.25 9.98
C GLY A 102 -5.68 -2.38 11.46
N ASN A 103 -4.37 -2.28 11.76
CA ASN A 103 -3.71 -2.50 13.04
C ASN A 103 -3.56 -3.98 13.40
N GLY A 104 -4.54 -4.59 14.07
CA GLY A 104 -4.40 -5.94 14.59
C GLY A 104 -5.68 -6.74 14.36
N GLY A 105 -5.55 -8.05 14.22
CA GLY A 105 -6.67 -8.90 13.84
C GLY A 105 -6.65 -9.20 12.34
N ASN A 106 -7.64 -9.96 11.88
CA ASN A 106 -7.73 -10.34 10.47
C ASN A 106 -8.72 -9.41 9.78
N ASP A 107 -8.19 -8.46 9.03
CA ASP A 107 -8.93 -7.34 8.50
C ASP A 107 -9.29 -7.51 7.02
N SER A 108 -10.30 -6.76 6.57
CA SER A 108 -10.65 -6.62 5.16
C SER A 108 -10.73 -5.14 4.79
N LEU A 109 -9.73 -4.67 4.04
CA LEU A 109 -9.54 -3.26 3.68
C LEU A 109 -9.80 -3.08 2.20
N TYR A 110 -10.71 -2.17 1.86
CA TYR A 110 -11.07 -1.81 0.49
C TYR A 110 -10.76 -0.33 0.26
N GLY A 111 -9.84 -0.02 -0.65
CA GLY A 111 -9.38 1.33 -0.98
C GLY A 111 -10.47 2.18 -1.62
N GLY A 112 -11.05 1.69 -2.71
CA GLY A 112 -12.11 2.40 -3.43
C GLY A 112 -11.56 2.99 -4.72
N ASN A 113 -11.90 4.24 -5.03
CA ASN A 113 -11.21 4.95 -6.09
C ASN A 113 -10.21 5.93 -5.46
N GLY A 114 -9.04 6.05 -6.06
CA GLY A 114 -8.00 6.93 -5.52
C GLY A 114 -6.66 6.25 -5.63
N ASN A 115 -5.60 6.95 -5.26
CA ASN A 115 -4.29 6.31 -5.09
C ASN A 115 -4.12 6.07 -3.59
N ASP A 116 -4.42 4.85 -3.16
CA ASP A 116 -4.60 4.53 -1.76
C ASP A 116 -3.32 3.98 -1.13
N LEU A 117 -3.15 4.26 0.16
CA LEU A 117 -2.12 3.65 1.00
C LEU A 117 -2.80 2.73 2.00
N ILE A 118 -2.63 1.43 1.85
CA ILE A 118 -3.33 0.41 2.65
C ILE A 118 -2.28 -0.41 3.43
N GLU A 119 -2.37 -0.34 4.76
CA GLU A 119 -1.54 -1.10 5.69
C GLU A 119 -2.45 -2.04 6.51
N GLY A 120 -2.27 -3.36 6.38
CA GLY A 120 -3.06 -4.36 7.11
C GLY A 120 -2.70 -4.35 8.60
N GLY A 121 -1.43 -4.60 8.90
CA GLY A 121 -0.91 -4.55 10.26
C GLY A 121 -0.50 -5.94 10.72
N ALA A 122 -1.18 -6.50 11.72
CA ALA A 122 -0.86 -7.83 12.25
C ALA A 122 -2.09 -8.73 12.23
N GLY A 123 -1.97 -9.88 11.57
CA GLY A 123 -3.05 -10.84 11.36
C GLY A 123 -3.04 -11.32 9.92
N ASP A 124 -3.97 -12.20 9.55
CA ASP A 124 -4.10 -12.62 8.15
C ASP A 124 -5.14 -11.73 7.46
N ASP A 125 -4.68 -10.74 6.69
CA ASP A 125 -5.48 -9.64 6.15
C ASP A 125 -5.83 -9.82 4.67
N GLY A 126 -6.94 -9.21 4.26
CA GLY A 126 -7.34 -9.05 2.86
C GLY A 126 -7.33 -7.59 2.45
N LEU A 127 -6.40 -7.19 1.59
CA LEU A 127 -6.22 -5.82 1.11
C LEU A 127 -6.59 -5.72 -0.37
N PHE A 128 -7.50 -4.80 -0.68
CA PHE A 128 -8.02 -4.55 -2.02
C PHE A 128 -7.86 -3.05 -2.33
N GLY A 129 -6.98 -2.69 -3.26
CA GLY A 129 -6.80 -1.29 -3.70
C GLY A 129 -8.01 -0.78 -4.48
N GLU A 130 -8.52 -1.61 -5.39
CA GLU A 130 -9.63 -1.33 -6.30
C GLU A 130 -9.21 -0.45 -7.48
N ASP A 131 -9.60 0.83 -7.56
CA ASP A 131 -9.35 1.68 -8.73
C ASP A 131 -8.31 2.78 -8.43
N GLY A 132 -7.13 2.70 -9.03
CA GLY A 132 -6.09 3.73 -8.99
C GLY A 132 -4.70 3.16 -8.79
N ASN A 133 -3.70 3.98 -8.44
CA ASN A 133 -2.33 3.49 -8.25
C ASN A 133 -2.07 3.29 -6.77
N ASP A 134 -2.25 2.08 -6.28
CA ASP A 134 -2.33 1.81 -4.85
C ASP A 134 -0.99 1.32 -4.29
N THR A 135 -0.78 1.53 -3.01
CA THR A 135 0.34 0.98 -2.25
C THR A 135 -0.19 0.09 -1.14
N LEU A 136 0.05 -1.21 -1.23
CA LEU A 136 -0.44 -2.22 -0.31
C LEU A 136 0.71 -2.81 0.50
N ARG A 137 0.55 -2.88 1.81
CA ARG A 137 1.44 -3.62 2.73
C ARG A 137 0.58 -4.46 3.67
N GLY A 138 0.67 -5.79 3.54
CA GLY A 138 -0.03 -6.72 4.43
C GLY A 138 0.41 -6.54 5.88
N GLY A 139 1.70 -6.72 6.14
CA GLY A 139 2.27 -6.57 7.47
C GLY A 139 2.63 -7.93 8.02
N ILE A 140 2.46 -8.18 9.32
CA ILE A 140 2.77 -9.45 9.95
C ILE A 140 1.60 -10.41 9.77
N GLY A 141 1.80 -11.48 9.00
CA GLY A 141 0.76 -12.49 8.82
C GLY A 141 0.91 -13.30 7.54
N ASN A 142 -0.20 -13.82 7.03
CA ASN A 142 -0.25 -14.36 5.68
C ASN A 142 -1.37 -13.64 4.94
N ASP A 143 -0.99 -12.60 4.22
CA ASP A 143 -1.95 -11.65 3.69
C ASP A 143 -2.32 -11.96 2.24
N THR A 144 -3.52 -11.54 1.84
CA THR A 144 -3.94 -11.54 0.44
C THR A 144 -4.04 -10.10 -0.05
N LEU A 145 -3.22 -9.76 -1.05
CA LEU A 145 -3.10 -8.42 -1.59
C LEU A 145 -3.58 -8.39 -3.04
N ASN A 146 -4.48 -7.47 -3.36
CA ASN A 146 -4.99 -7.24 -4.71
C ASN A 146 -5.02 -5.73 -4.96
N GLY A 147 -4.13 -5.24 -5.83
CA GLY A 147 -4.06 -3.82 -6.20
C GLY A 147 -5.31 -3.41 -6.97
N GLY A 148 -5.63 -4.15 -8.03
CA GLY A 148 -6.85 -3.93 -8.79
C GLY A 148 -6.54 -3.32 -10.15
N ASN A 149 -7.14 -2.19 -10.47
CA ASN A 149 -6.91 -1.46 -11.71
C ASN A 149 -5.93 -0.31 -11.46
N GLY A 150 -4.76 -0.33 -12.10
CA GLY A 150 -3.87 0.83 -12.13
C GLY A 150 -2.42 0.41 -12.23
N ASN A 151 -1.53 1.11 -11.54
CA ASN A 151 -0.14 0.69 -11.41
C ASN A 151 0.19 0.62 -9.92
N ASP A 152 0.16 -0.59 -9.39
CA ASP A 152 0.13 -0.83 -7.96
C ASP A 152 1.51 -1.20 -7.42
N THR A 153 1.70 -0.95 -6.12
CA THR A 153 2.94 -1.23 -5.41
C THR A 153 2.65 -2.09 -4.19
N TYR A 154 3.14 -3.33 -4.22
CA TYR A 154 3.10 -4.26 -3.10
C TYR A 154 4.41 -4.14 -2.31
N ARG A 155 4.34 -3.83 -1.01
CA ARG A 155 5.53 -3.71 -0.14
C ARG A 155 5.67 -4.90 0.76
N PHE A 156 6.91 -5.37 0.93
CA PHE A 156 7.21 -6.55 1.72
C PHE A 156 8.49 -6.43 2.54
N GLY A 157 8.43 -6.81 3.80
CA GLY A 157 9.51 -6.75 4.79
C GLY A 157 9.89 -8.12 5.37
N ARG A 158 10.91 -8.12 6.25
CA ARG A 158 11.28 -9.31 7.03
C ARG A 158 10.32 -9.43 8.22
N GLY A 159 9.83 -10.63 8.45
CA GLY A 159 8.81 -10.90 9.48
C GLY A 159 7.38 -10.66 9.01
N ASP A 160 7.18 -10.24 7.75
CA ASP A 160 5.85 -10.05 7.19
C ASP A 160 5.14 -11.39 6.94
N GLY A 161 5.88 -12.51 6.84
CA GLY A 161 5.29 -13.85 6.73
C GLY A 161 5.07 -14.28 5.28
N ALA A 162 3.92 -14.86 4.94
CA ALA A 162 3.71 -15.48 3.63
C ALA A 162 2.53 -14.91 2.87
N ASP A 163 2.80 -13.94 2.01
CA ASP A 163 1.77 -13.18 1.32
C ASP A 163 1.45 -13.74 -0.06
N LEU A 164 0.20 -13.54 -0.47
CA LEU A 164 -0.33 -13.85 -1.78
C LEU A 164 -0.71 -12.55 -2.50
N VAL A 165 -0.06 -12.28 -3.63
CA VAL A 165 -0.43 -11.19 -4.53
C VAL A 165 -1.29 -11.74 -5.66
N GLN A 166 -2.48 -11.16 -5.83
CA GLN A 166 -3.43 -11.44 -6.90
C GLN A 166 -3.62 -10.17 -7.72
N ASP A 167 -2.86 -10.06 -8.81
CA ASP A 167 -2.87 -8.90 -9.67
C ASP A 167 -3.47 -9.24 -11.04
N SER A 168 -4.06 -8.25 -11.72
CA SER A 168 -4.58 -8.40 -13.09
C SER A 168 -4.25 -7.25 -14.03
N GLY A 169 -3.00 -6.82 -14.03
CA GLY A 169 -2.37 -6.04 -15.08
C GLY A 169 -2.31 -4.56 -14.74
N GLY A 170 -1.31 -3.89 -15.29
CA GLY A 170 -0.92 -2.58 -14.83
C GLY A 170 0.54 -2.35 -15.18
N GLN A 171 1.21 -1.47 -14.44
CA GLN A 171 2.67 -1.45 -14.35
C GLN A 171 3.06 -1.61 -12.90
N ASP A 172 2.93 -2.84 -12.42
CA ASP A 172 2.89 -3.14 -11.01
C ASP A 172 4.28 -3.49 -10.49
N ALA A 173 4.47 -3.26 -9.20
CA ALA A 173 5.74 -3.43 -8.54
C ALA A 173 5.64 -4.21 -7.23
N LEU A 174 6.55 -5.15 -7.04
CA LEU A 174 6.88 -5.69 -5.72
C LEU A 174 8.13 -4.98 -5.19
N GLU A 175 8.03 -4.31 -4.05
CA GLU A 175 9.11 -3.58 -3.41
C GLU A 175 9.47 -4.19 -2.07
N PHE A 176 10.72 -4.65 -1.95
CA PHE A 176 11.25 -5.16 -0.70
C PHE A 176 11.85 -4.03 0.15
N ASP A 177 11.59 -4.07 1.46
CA ASP A 177 12.17 -3.14 2.42
C ASP A 177 13.71 -3.22 2.44
N LYS A 178 14.33 -2.13 2.92
CA LYS A 178 15.79 -2.06 3.11
C LYS A 178 16.30 -3.24 3.96
N GLY A 179 17.41 -3.85 3.55
CA GLY A 179 17.97 -5.03 4.21
C GLY A 179 17.41 -6.37 3.71
N ILE A 180 16.65 -6.33 2.61
CA ILE A 180 16.35 -7.48 1.75
C ILE A 180 16.97 -7.21 0.37
N ASP A 181 18.27 -7.43 0.26
CA ASP A 181 19.01 -7.15 -0.97
C ASP A 181 18.71 -8.20 -2.05
N ALA A 182 19.00 -7.89 -3.31
CA ALA A 182 18.80 -8.83 -4.43
C ALA A 182 19.45 -10.22 -4.18
N SER A 183 20.58 -10.28 -3.45
CA SER A 183 21.27 -11.52 -3.08
C SER A 183 20.56 -12.38 -2.03
N GLN A 184 19.55 -11.83 -1.37
CA GLN A 184 18.75 -12.48 -0.33
C GLN A 184 17.40 -12.95 -0.85
N LEU A 185 17.13 -12.83 -2.15
CA LEU A 185 15.89 -13.26 -2.78
C LEU A 185 16.10 -14.58 -3.52
N TRP A 186 15.18 -15.53 -3.30
CA TRP A 186 15.14 -16.82 -3.96
C TRP A 186 13.86 -16.96 -4.78
N PHE A 187 14.00 -17.20 -6.09
CA PHE A 187 12.90 -17.27 -7.05
C PHE A 187 12.59 -18.71 -7.39
N ARG A 188 11.32 -19.10 -7.28
CA ARG A 188 10.86 -20.45 -7.57
C ARG A 188 9.52 -20.42 -8.28
N LYS A 189 9.38 -21.24 -9.33
CA LYS A 189 8.07 -21.54 -9.90
C LYS A 189 7.37 -22.61 -9.06
N GLN A 190 6.13 -22.35 -8.68
CA GLN A 190 5.24 -23.33 -8.05
C GLN A 190 3.92 -23.38 -8.82
N ASN A 191 3.65 -24.49 -9.50
CA ASN A 191 2.55 -24.58 -10.46
C ASN A 191 2.65 -23.46 -11.50
N ASN A 192 1.67 -22.56 -11.57
CA ASN A 192 1.69 -21.38 -12.43
C ASN A 192 2.09 -20.09 -11.69
N SER A 193 2.36 -20.15 -10.39
CA SER A 193 2.65 -18.97 -9.57
C SER A 193 4.17 -18.80 -9.39
N LEU A 194 4.59 -17.56 -9.17
CA LEU A 194 5.96 -17.21 -8.80
C LEU A 194 6.03 -17.09 -7.29
N GLU A 195 6.95 -17.81 -6.65
CA GLU A 195 7.34 -17.56 -5.26
C GLU A 195 8.67 -16.81 -5.23
N VAL A 196 8.71 -15.74 -4.45
CA VAL A 196 9.91 -14.98 -4.10
C VAL A 196 10.11 -15.10 -2.59
N SER A 197 11.07 -15.93 -2.18
CA SER A 197 11.38 -16.16 -0.76
C SER A 197 12.55 -15.29 -0.30
N VAL A 198 12.48 -14.84 0.95
CA VAL A 198 13.60 -14.16 1.62
C VAL A 198 14.48 -15.20 2.32
N ILE A 199 15.73 -15.26 1.90
CA ILE A 199 16.73 -16.19 2.43
C ILE A 199 16.95 -15.96 3.94
N GLY A 200 17.01 -17.05 4.68
CA GLY A 200 17.24 -17.09 6.12
C GLY A 200 15.98 -17.14 6.98
N GLY A 201 14.80 -16.89 6.41
CA GLY A 201 13.51 -16.88 7.12
C GLY A 201 12.45 -17.78 6.47
N GLY A 202 11.22 -17.63 6.95
CA GLY A 202 10.01 -18.19 6.32
C GLY A 202 9.30 -17.19 5.40
N ASP A 203 9.79 -15.96 5.36
CA ASP A 203 9.13 -14.85 4.67
C ASP A 203 9.15 -15.05 3.15
N LYS A 204 7.99 -14.85 2.50
CA LYS A 204 7.86 -14.98 1.06
C LYS A 204 6.65 -14.23 0.53
N VAL A 205 6.73 -13.89 -0.75
CA VAL A 205 5.60 -13.43 -1.55
C VAL A 205 5.33 -14.45 -2.65
N VAL A 206 4.07 -14.81 -2.84
CA VAL A 206 3.60 -15.62 -3.96
C VAL A 206 2.79 -14.73 -4.88
N VAL A 207 3.23 -14.53 -6.12
CA VAL A 207 2.44 -13.87 -7.16
C VAL A 207 1.67 -14.92 -7.92
N ASP A 208 0.34 -14.88 -7.81
CA ASP A 208 -0.52 -15.90 -8.39
C ASP A 208 -0.49 -15.89 -9.91
N ASN A 209 -0.54 -17.08 -10.51
CA ASN A 209 -0.65 -17.27 -11.97
C ASN A 209 0.39 -16.55 -12.87
N TRP A 210 1.52 -16.08 -12.32
CA TRP A 210 2.63 -15.41 -13.03
C TRP A 210 3.02 -16.07 -14.36
N PHE A 211 3.11 -17.41 -14.40
CA PHE A 211 3.53 -18.19 -15.56
C PHE A 211 2.36 -18.66 -16.45
N GLY A 212 1.12 -18.43 -16.02
CA GLY A 212 -0.07 -18.80 -16.77
C GLY A 212 -0.60 -17.66 -17.64
N ASN A 213 -0.42 -16.41 -17.22
CA ASN A 213 -0.87 -15.23 -17.94
C ASN A 213 0.02 -14.02 -17.64
N ALA A 214 0.45 -13.31 -18.69
CA ALA A 214 1.32 -12.14 -18.54
C ALA A 214 0.65 -10.98 -17.79
N ALA A 215 -0.68 -10.87 -17.83
CA ALA A 215 -1.42 -9.87 -17.07
C ALA A 215 -1.44 -10.16 -15.55
N ASN A 216 -0.94 -11.30 -15.09
CA ASN A 216 -0.78 -11.58 -13.65
C ASN A 216 0.68 -11.38 -13.21
N GLN A 217 1.55 -10.85 -14.07
CA GLN A 217 2.94 -10.55 -13.72
C GLN A 217 3.01 -9.14 -13.16
N LEU A 218 3.88 -8.96 -12.17
CA LEU A 218 4.32 -7.62 -11.75
C LEU A 218 5.48 -7.20 -12.66
N GLU A 219 5.38 -6.04 -13.31
CA GLU A 219 6.36 -5.56 -14.28
C GLU A 219 7.76 -5.41 -13.67
N THR A 220 7.82 -5.02 -12.40
CA THR A 220 9.09 -4.77 -11.69
C THR A 220 9.12 -5.40 -10.31
N ILE A 221 10.25 -6.01 -9.97
CA ILE A 221 10.58 -6.37 -8.59
C ILE A 221 11.77 -5.51 -8.16
N ARG A 222 11.64 -4.75 -7.08
CA ARG A 222 12.69 -3.89 -6.51
C ARG A 222 13.20 -4.47 -5.20
N SER A 223 14.51 -4.68 -5.12
CA SER A 223 15.15 -5.13 -3.87
C SER A 223 15.45 -3.96 -2.93
N GLY A 224 15.70 -4.27 -1.66
CA GLY A 224 16.03 -3.30 -0.62
C GLY A 224 17.34 -2.53 -0.83
N ASP A 225 18.25 -3.04 -1.69
CA ASP A 225 19.44 -2.33 -2.17
C ASP A 225 19.18 -1.44 -3.40
N GLY A 226 17.92 -1.27 -3.79
CA GLY A 226 17.48 -0.36 -4.84
C GLY A 226 17.65 -0.89 -6.26
N LYS A 227 17.99 -2.17 -6.45
CA LYS A 227 18.08 -2.78 -7.78
C LYS A 227 16.69 -3.13 -8.29
N ALA A 228 16.52 -3.05 -9.61
CA ALA A 228 15.29 -3.41 -10.28
C ALA A 228 15.47 -4.68 -11.12
N LEU A 229 14.49 -5.56 -11.05
CA LEU A 229 14.37 -6.76 -11.87
C LEU A 229 13.08 -6.66 -12.69
N ALA A 230 13.21 -6.57 -14.02
CA ALA A 230 12.05 -6.59 -14.90
C ALA A 230 11.45 -8.01 -14.98
N ALA A 231 10.13 -8.12 -15.15
CA ALA A 231 9.41 -9.39 -15.30
C ALA A 231 10.06 -10.32 -16.36
N SER A 232 10.52 -9.74 -17.48
CA SER A 232 11.22 -10.46 -18.55
C SER A 232 12.51 -11.18 -18.12
N GLN A 233 13.12 -10.78 -17.01
CA GLN A 233 14.36 -11.35 -16.47
C GLN A 233 14.12 -12.41 -15.38
N VAL A 234 12.90 -12.49 -14.82
CA VAL A 234 12.55 -13.41 -13.72
C VAL A 234 12.77 -14.87 -14.14
N GLN A 235 12.40 -15.24 -15.37
CA GLN A 235 12.56 -16.62 -15.85
C GLN A 235 14.01 -17.10 -15.84
N ALA A 236 14.99 -16.20 -16.06
CA ALA A 236 16.41 -16.56 -16.03
C ALA A 236 16.84 -16.95 -14.61
N LEU A 237 16.41 -16.20 -13.59
CA LEU A 237 16.69 -16.50 -12.18
C LEU A 237 16.01 -17.79 -11.74
N VAL A 238 14.73 -17.96 -12.07
CA VAL A 238 13.97 -19.18 -11.75
C VAL A 238 14.64 -20.43 -12.34
N THR A 239 15.05 -20.37 -13.61
CA THR A 239 15.74 -21.50 -14.27
C THR A 239 17.09 -21.81 -13.60
N ALA A 240 17.87 -20.77 -13.27
CA ALA A 240 19.18 -20.96 -12.64
C ALA A 240 19.07 -21.51 -11.21
N MET A 241 18.11 -21.00 -10.42
CA MET A 241 17.89 -21.43 -9.04
C MET A 241 17.29 -22.84 -8.95
N ALA A 242 16.53 -23.29 -9.96
CA ALA A 242 15.99 -24.65 -10.01
C ALA A 242 17.06 -25.76 -10.09
N ALA A 243 18.31 -25.43 -10.42
CA ALA A 243 19.43 -26.38 -10.40
C ALA A 243 19.89 -26.77 -8.98
N PHE A 244 19.35 -26.10 -7.96
CA PHE A 244 19.79 -26.18 -6.59
C PHE A 244 18.66 -26.52 -5.63
N ASN A 245 18.99 -27.10 -4.48
CA ASN A 245 18.02 -27.20 -3.39
C ASN A 245 17.73 -25.81 -2.83
N PRO A 246 16.46 -25.49 -2.50
CA PRO A 246 16.10 -24.22 -1.86
C PRO A 246 16.91 -23.99 -0.57
N PRO A 247 17.28 -22.74 -0.26
CA PRO A 247 17.96 -22.40 0.98
C PRO A 247 17.16 -22.87 2.19
N ALA A 248 17.83 -23.49 3.16
CA ALA A 248 17.17 -23.97 4.36
C ALA A 248 16.80 -22.80 5.30
N ALA A 249 15.78 -22.99 6.14
CA ALA A 249 15.45 -22.03 7.19
C ALA A 249 16.67 -21.75 8.09
N GLY A 250 16.90 -20.48 8.44
CA GLY A 250 18.07 -20.04 9.22
C GLY A 250 19.35 -19.87 8.41
N GLN A 251 19.39 -20.28 7.13
CA GLN A 251 20.52 -20.02 6.26
C GLN A 251 20.47 -18.58 5.72
N MET A 252 21.16 -17.65 6.37
CA MET A 252 21.14 -16.22 5.98
C MET A 252 21.97 -15.90 4.73
N THR A 253 22.80 -16.84 4.28
CA THR A 253 23.71 -16.64 3.14
C THR A 253 23.81 -17.93 2.33
N LEU A 254 23.74 -17.80 1.01
CA LEU A 254 23.86 -18.94 0.10
C LEU A 254 25.24 -19.61 0.23
N PRO A 255 25.35 -20.93 -0.03
CA PRO A 255 26.65 -21.60 -0.08
C PRO A 255 27.55 -20.98 -1.16
N ALA A 256 28.87 -21.05 -1.01
CA ALA A 256 29.81 -20.35 -1.90
C ALA A 256 29.71 -20.82 -3.37
N ASP A 257 29.43 -22.11 -3.59
CA ASP A 257 29.19 -22.70 -4.89
C ASP A 257 27.89 -22.20 -5.53
N TYR A 258 26.83 -22.00 -4.76
CA TYR A 258 25.58 -21.41 -5.25
C TYR A 258 25.82 -19.95 -5.66
N GLN A 259 26.50 -19.17 -4.81
CA GLN A 259 26.82 -17.78 -5.11
C GLN A 259 27.63 -17.67 -6.40
N ALA A 260 28.68 -18.48 -6.53
CA ALA A 260 29.54 -18.48 -7.72
C ALA A 260 28.75 -18.85 -8.99
N ALA A 261 27.84 -19.82 -8.91
CA ALA A 261 27.03 -20.25 -10.05
C ALA A 261 25.92 -19.26 -10.43
N LEU A 262 25.31 -18.59 -9.46
CA LEU A 262 24.21 -17.63 -9.68
C LEU A 262 24.70 -16.22 -10.00
N GLN A 263 25.94 -15.86 -9.63
CA GLN A 263 26.47 -14.51 -9.82
C GLN A 263 26.32 -13.96 -11.25
N PRO A 264 26.60 -14.72 -12.34
CA PRO A 264 26.47 -14.19 -13.69
C PRO A 264 25.04 -13.80 -14.05
N VAL A 265 24.05 -14.65 -13.72
CA VAL A 265 22.64 -14.37 -14.01
C VAL A 265 22.12 -13.23 -13.13
N MET A 266 22.51 -13.19 -11.85
CA MET A 266 22.14 -12.10 -10.96
C MET A 266 22.67 -10.75 -11.46
N ALA A 267 23.93 -10.68 -11.88
CA ALA A 267 24.54 -9.46 -12.41
C ALA A 267 23.92 -9.01 -13.74
N SER A 268 23.45 -9.95 -14.58
CA SER A 268 22.78 -9.59 -15.84
C SER A 268 21.33 -9.14 -15.65
N SER A 269 20.61 -9.78 -14.72
CA SER A 269 19.17 -9.61 -14.55
C SER A 269 18.79 -8.39 -13.71
N TRP A 270 19.53 -8.14 -12.62
CA TRP A 270 19.30 -6.96 -11.77
C TRP A 270 20.02 -5.73 -12.33
N LYS A 271 19.31 -4.60 -12.38
CA LYS A 271 19.83 -3.30 -12.85
C LYS A 271 19.89 -2.28 -11.72
#